data_AF-A0A0G1N7B1-F1
#
_entry.id   AF-A0A0G1N7B1-F1
#
_cell.length_a   1.000
_cell.length_b   1.000
_cell.length_c   1.000
_cell.angle_alpha   90.00
_cell.angle_beta   90.00
_cell.angle_gamma   90.00
#
_symmetry.space_group_name_H-M   'P 1'
#
loop_
_entity.id
_entity.type
_entity.pdbx_description
1 polymer ?
#
loop_
_entity_poly.entity_id
_entity_poly.type
_entity_poly.pdbx_seq_one_letter_code
_entity_poly.pdbx_strand_id
1 'polypeptide(L)'
;MSIFSSLVRSFDDTTSFSTKSYAGCQLQLSLVTPEEFLEKNGQLNTGQRLKKHELSGKEKVEQMIVVKNARKRLGNLTVWQIKDIFDDLGFNIGVMGKSGSSDITAAMGLGGFSIPFWGLIPKFFGVFTSRFQKLMYLKLTPSKRRLHLRIFEMHDGSWVIVAHIDYNWINFNIPKVLLNHLGSGKGDYIGGTKLTLELLLKFKDKLESHRVVQFEDIEKIIKSH
;
A
#
# COMPACT_ATOMS: atom_id res chain seq x y z
N MET A 1 6.63 3.86 10.42
CA MET A 1 7.22 2.79 9.59
C MET A 1 8.74 2.87 9.72
N SER A 2 9.46 1.74 9.77
CA SER A 2 10.92 1.73 9.99
C SER A 2 11.70 1.85 8.68
N ILE A 3 12.68 2.76 8.64
CA ILE A 3 13.60 2.93 7.51
C ILE A 3 14.43 1.66 7.32
N PHE A 4 14.91 1.08 8.42
CA PHE A 4 15.73 -0.12 8.39
C PHE A 4 14.97 -1.33 7.84
N SER A 5 13.71 -1.53 8.23
CA SER A 5 12.88 -2.62 7.67
C SER A 5 12.63 -2.44 6.18
N SER A 6 12.48 -1.19 5.71
CA SER A 6 12.31 -0.89 4.28
C SER A 6 13.58 -1.19 3.48
N LEU A 7 14.75 -0.85 4.04
CA LEU A 7 16.04 -1.14 3.43
C LEU A 7 16.28 -2.65 3.31
N VAL A 8 16.08 -3.39 4.42
CA VAL A 8 16.26 -4.85 4.46
C VAL A 8 15.35 -5.55 3.47
N ARG A 9 14.06 -5.23 3.44
CA ARG A 9 13.11 -5.88 2.51
C ARG A 9 13.36 -5.55 1.06
N SER A 10 13.87 -4.35 0.79
CA SER A 10 14.26 -4.01 -0.58
C SER A 10 15.39 -4.93 -1.08
N PHE A 11 16.20 -5.59 -0.22
CA PHE A 11 17.14 -6.63 -0.65
C PHE A 11 16.46 -7.82 -1.35
N ASP A 12 15.20 -8.08 -1.04
CA ASP A 12 14.43 -9.17 -1.61
C ASP A 12 13.77 -8.79 -2.95
N ASP A 13 13.70 -7.50 -3.31
CA ASP A 13 13.04 -7.01 -4.56
C ASP A 13 13.68 -7.57 -5.85
N THR A 14 14.92 -8.11 -5.79
CA THR A 14 15.65 -8.71 -6.92
C THR A 14 15.73 -10.24 -6.86
N THR A 15 15.13 -10.87 -5.84
CA THR A 15 15.10 -12.33 -5.74
C THR A 15 14.28 -12.93 -6.88
N SER A 16 14.58 -14.17 -7.27
CA SER A 16 13.83 -14.83 -8.34
C SER A 16 12.37 -14.97 -7.93
N PHE A 17 11.45 -14.88 -8.89
CA PHE A 17 10.02 -15.01 -8.62
C PHE A 17 9.70 -16.30 -7.84
N SER A 18 10.38 -17.40 -8.15
CA SER A 18 10.18 -18.70 -7.51
C SER A 18 10.48 -18.72 -6.00
N THR A 19 11.26 -17.77 -5.48
CA THR A 19 11.59 -17.68 -4.05
C THR A 19 10.68 -16.75 -3.26
N LYS A 20 9.74 -16.05 -3.93
CA LYS A 20 8.80 -15.16 -3.27
C LYS A 20 7.75 -15.95 -2.47
N SER A 21 7.37 -15.45 -1.29
CA SER A 21 6.41 -16.13 -0.41
C SER A 21 5.03 -16.30 -1.04
N TYR A 22 4.67 -15.43 -1.98
CA TYR A 22 3.43 -15.45 -2.73
C TYR A 22 3.54 -16.21 -4.07
N ALA A 23 4.69 -16.85 -4.36
CA ALA A 23 4.89 -17.58 -5.60
C ALA A 23 3.82 -18.69 -5.74
N GLY A 24 3.12 -18.71 -6.88
CA GLY A 24 2.06 -19.67 -7.17
C GLY A 24 0.67 -19.34 -6.59
N CYS A 25 0.53 -18.24 -5.83
CA CYS A 25 -0.77 -17.68 -5.48
C CYS A 25 -1.54 -17.24 -6.74
N GLN A 26 -2.86 -17.21 -6.65
CA GLN A 26 -3.73 -16.64 -7.68
C GLN A 26 -4.60 -15.57 -7.04
N LEU A 27 -4.27 -14.30 -7.26
CA LEU A 27 -5.00 -13.21 -6.63
C LEU A 27 -6.35 -12.99 -7.32
N GLN A 28 -7.41 -13.01 -6.52
CA GLN A 28 -8.73 -12.52 -6.91
C GLN A 28 -8.96 -11.18 -6.22
N LEU A 29 -9.31 -10.18 -7.02
CA LEU A 29 -9.60 -8.81 -6.61
C LEU A 29 -11.08 -8.54 -6.83
N SER A 30 -11.73 -7.90 -5.86
CA SER A 30 -13.11 -7.41 -6.00
C SER A 30 -13.28 -6.09 -5.27
N LEU A 31 -14.19 -5.25 -5.74
CA LEU A 31 -14.59 -4.02 -5.05
C LEU A 31 -15.84 -4.30 -4.22
N VAL A 32 -15.91 -3.69 -3.04
CA VAL A 32 -17.08 -3.74 -2.17
C VAL A 32 -17.35 -2.35 -1.61
N THR A 33 -18.61 -1.99 -1.47
CA THR A 33 -19.00 -0.74 -0.80
C THR A 33 -18.88 -0.87 0.72
N PRO A 34 -18.68 0.23 1.47
CA PRO A 34 -18.74 0.23 2.93
C PRO A 34 -20.01 -0.39 3.49
N GLU A 35 -21.16 -0.11 2.87
CA GLU A 35 -22.48 -0.57 3.28
C GLU A 35 -22.59 -2.10 3.17
N GLU A 36 -22.31 -2.65 1.98
CA GLU A 36 -22.30 -4.10 1.73
C GLU A 36 -21.32 -4.82 2.66
N PHE A 37 -20.15 -4.20 2.91
CA PHE A 37 -19.14 -4.77 3.78
C PHE A 37 -19.60 -4.83 5.24
N LEU A 38 -20.18 -3.75 5.75
CA LEU A 38 -20.64 -3.65 7.13
C LEU A 38 -21.90 -4.47 7.40
N GLU A 39 -22.78 -4.63 6.42
CA GLU A 39 -23.94 -5.53 6.53
C GLU A 39 -23.47 -6.96 6.81
N LYS A 40 -22.46 -7.42 6.08
CA LYS A 40 -21.93 -8.79 6.19
C LYS A 40 -20.98 -8.97 7.39
N ASN A 41 -20.16 -7.97 7.70
CA ASN A 41 -19.01 -8.12 8.62
C ASN A 41 -19.04 -7.20 9.83
N GLY A 42 -20.06 -6.33 9.97
CA GLY A 42 -20.07 -5.25 10.98
C GLY A 42 -20.03 -5.72 12.43
N GLN A 43 -20.50 -6.94 12.71
CA GLN A 43 -20.45 -7.55 14.05
C GLN A 43 -19.10 -8.22 14.36
N LEU A 44 -18.28 -8.47 13.34
CA LEU A 44 -16.97 -9.08 13.49
C LEU A 44 -15.95 -8.03 13.95
N ASN A 45 -14.89 -8.47 14.62
CA ASN A 45 -13.82 -7.60 15.11
C ASN A 45 -13.26 -6.73 13.96
N THR A 46 -13.00 -7.31 12.79
CA THR A 46 -12.52 -6.54 11.63
C THR A 46 -13.50 -5.48 11.16
N GLY A 47 -14.81 -5.76 11.11
CA GLY A 47 -15.81 -4.76 10.76
C GLY A 47 -15.87 -3.61 11.76
N GLN A 48 -15.80 -3.91 13.05
CA GLN A 48 -15.76 -2.90 14.11
C GLN A 48 -14.50 -2.02 14.04
N ARG A 49 -13.33 -2.62 13.81
CA ARG A 49 -12.07 -1.88 13.65
C ARG A 49 -12.10 -0.98 12.42
N LEU A 50 -12.51 -1.51 11.28
CA LEU A 50 -12.61 -0.76 10.03
C LEU A 50 -13.61 0.41 10.17
N LYS A 51 -14.76 0.18 10.83
CA LYS A 51 -15.74 1.23 11.15
C LYS A 51 -15.15 2.33 12.04
N LYS A 52 -14.42 1.95 13.09
CA LYS A 52 -13.81 2.89 14.04
C LYS A 52 -12.74 3.75 13.40
N HIS A 53 -11.94 3.15 12.53
CA HIS A 53 -10.71 3.75 12.03
C HIS A 53 -10.87 4.46 10.69
N GLU A 54 -11.69 3.93 9.78
CA GLU A 54 -11.81 4.45 8.40
C GLU A 54 -13.24 4.91 8.07
N LEU A 55 -14.28 4.19 8.53
CA LEU A 55 -15.67 4.51 8.18
C LEU A 55 -16.42 5.31 9.25
N SER A 56 -15.71 6.14 10.02
CA SER A 56 -16.31 6.95 11.08
C SER A 56 -17.19 8.11 10.57
N GLY A 57 -17.39 8.22 9.24
CA GLY A 57 -18.20 9.25 8.58
C GLY A 57 -17.47 10.58 8.37
N LYS A 58 -16.23 10.70 8.83
CA LYS A 58 -15.42 11.93 8.65
C LYS A 58 -14.93 12.10 7.21
N GLU A 59 -14.74 11.00 6.50
CA GLU A 59 -14.20 10.96 5.14
C GLU A 59 -15.01 9.97 4.29
N LYS A 60 -15.16 10.28 2.99
CA LYS A 60 -16.03 9.51 2.09
C LYS A 60 -15.24 8.37 1.46
N VAL A 61 -15.22 7.23 2.12
CA VAL A 61 -14.80 5.96 1.50
C VAL A 61 -15.97 5.47 0.64
N GLU A 62 -15.79 5.35 -0.68
CA GLU A 62 -16.87 4.86 -1.56
C GLU A 62 -16.72 3.37 -1.86
N GLN A 63 -15.48 2.89 -1.97
CA GLN A 63 -15.16 1.52 -2.33
C GLN A 63 -13.90 1.06 -1.60
N MET A 64 -13.90 -0.22 -1.25
CA MET A 64 -12.76 -0.92 -0.66
C MET A 64 -12.38 -2.09 -1.57
N ILE A 65 -11.10 -2.46 -1.56
CA ILE A 65 -10.59 -3.56 -2.36
C ILE A 65 -10.49 -4.80 -1.48
N VAL A 66 -11.11 -5.89 -1.91
CA VAL A 66 -10.98 -7.21 -1.29
C VAL A 66 -10.01 -8.05 -2.10
N VAL A 67 -9.03 -8.63 -1.43
CA VAL A 67 -8.01 -9.50 -2.00
C VAL A 67 -8.09 -10.87 -1.36
N LYS A 68 -8.10 -11.92 -2.17
CA LYS A 68 -8.04 -13.30 -1.69
C LYS A 68 -7.23 -14.19 -2.64
N ASN A 69 -6.75 -15.31 -2.12
CA ASN A 69 -6.16 -16.35 -2.94
C ASN A 69 -7.28 -17.24 -3.52
N ALA A 70 -7.46 -17.24 -4.83
CA ALA A 70 -8.39 -18.13 -5.52
C ALA A 70 -7.92 -19.59 -5.50
N ARG A 71 -6.61 -19.82 -5.34
CA ARG A 71 -6.03 -21.17 -5.38
C ARG A 71 -6.15 -21.87 -4.03
N LYS A 72 -7.31 -22.50 -3.79
CA LYS A 72 -7.67 -23.18 -2.52
C LYS A 72 -6.60 -24.15 -1.99
N ARG A 73 -5.88 -24.86 -2.86
CA ARG A 73 -4.81 -25.81 -2.46
C ARG A 73 -3.68 -25.15 -1.65
N LEU A 74 -3.40 -23.87 -1.88
CA LEU A 74 -2.36 -23.13 -1.16
C LEU A 74 -2.89 -22.44 0.11
N GLY A 75 -4.17 -22.56 0.41
CA GLY A 75 -4.81 -21.90 1.54
C GLY A 75 -4.99 -20.39 1.36
N ASN A 76 -5.28 -19.73 2.48
CA ASN A 76 -5.51 -18.28 2.54
C ASN A 76 -4.19 -17.49 2.46
N LEU A 77 -4.27 -16.22 2.08
CA LEU A 77 -3.10 -15.34 2.07
C LEU A 77 -2.67 -15.06 3.50
N THR A 78 -1.42 -15.36 3.81
CA THR A 78 -0.82 -15.03 5.11
C THR A 78 -0.43 -13.55 5.18
N VAL A 79 -0.27 -13.05 6.40
CA VAL A 79 0.23 -11.69 6.67
C VAL A 79 1.55 -11.42 5.94
N TRP A 80 2.44 -12.42 5.87
CA TRP A 80 3.75 -12.29 5.20
C TRP A 80 3.61 -12.19 3.69
N GLN A 81 2.73 -12.98 3.08
CA GLN A 81 2.45 -12.87 1.65
C GLN A 81 1.88 -11.51 1.28
N ILE A 82 0.94 -10.99 2.08
CA ILE A 82 0.41 -9.63 1.86
C ILE A 82 1.51 -8.58 1.98
N LYS A 83 2.36 -8.68 3.00
CA LYS A 83 3.51 -7.79 3.16
C LYS A 83 4.41 -7.83 1.92
N ASP A 84 4.78 -9.01 1.45
CA ASP A 84 5.70 -9.13 0.33
C ASP A 84 5.07 -8.62 -0.98
N ILE A 85 3.77 -8.85 -1.21
CA ILE A 85 3.02 -8.31 -2.36
C ILE A 85 3.11 -6.78 -2.39
N PHE A 86 2.79 -6.12 -1.27
CA PHE A 86 2.83 -4.65 -1.21
C PHE A 86 4.26 -4.10 -1.21
N ASP A 87 5.23 -4.84 -0.67
CA ASP A 87 6.62 -4.39 -0.66
C ASP A 87 7.19 -4.42 -2.09
N ASP A 88 6.89 -5.47 -2.85
CA ASP A 88 7.28 -5.59 -4.26
C ASP A 88 6.58 -4.58 -5.18
N LEU A 89 5.37 -4.15 -4.80
CA LEU A 89 4.68 -3.02 -5.40
C LEU A 89 5.33 -1.67 -5.08
N GLY A 90 6.29 -1.60 -4.16
CA GLY A 90 7.00 -0.37 -3.80
C GLY A 90 6.44 0.37 -2.59
N PHE A 91 5.56 -0.26 -1.80
CA PHE A 91 5.10 0.33 -0.55
C PHE A 91 6.14 0.14 0.56
N ASN A 92 6.24 1.14 1.42
CA ASN A 92 6.84 1.02 2.74
C ASN A 92 5.78 0.49 3.70
N ILE A 93 6.08 -0.60 4.41
CA ILE A 93 5.09 -1.33 5.19
C ILE A 93 5.40 -1.27 6.69
N GLY A 94 4.37 -0.93 7.46
CA GLY A 94 4.33 -1.03 8.92
C GLY A 94 3.24 -2.00 9.38
N VAL A 95 3.44 -2.62 10.54
CA VAL A 95 2.39 -3.39 11.22
C VAL A 95 1.92 -2.59 12.42
N MET A 96 0.61 -2.45 12.57
CA MET A 96 -0.04 -1.88 13.74
C MET A 96 -0.87 -2.97 14.42
N GLY A 97 -0.63 -3.20 15.71
CA GLY A 97 -1.41 -4.14 16.52
C GLY A 97 -0.56 -4.93 17.52
N LYS A 98 -1.18 -5.30 18.65
CA LYS A 98 -0.69 -6.36 19.54
C LYS A 98 -1.16 -7.72 19.00
N SER A 99 -0.46 -8.79 19.37
CA SER A 99 -0.68 -10.20 18.98
C SER A 99 -2.16 -10.56 18.73
N GLY A 100 -2.49 -11.04 17.52
CA GLY A 100 -3.78 -11.69 17.21
C GLY A 100 -4.65 -11.03 16.13
N SER A 101 -4.42 -9.75 15.79
CA SER A 101 -5.12 -9.08 14.68
C SER A 101 -4.20 -8.02 14.06
N SER A 102 -3.49 -8.36 12.98
CA SER A 102 -2.51 -7.44 12.37
C SER A 102 -3.18 -6.52 11.36
N ASP A 103 -3.28 -5.24 11.68
CA ASP A 103 -3.54 -4.22 10.68
C ASP A 103 -2.22 -3.84 10.04
N ILE A 104 -2.17 -3.88 8.72
CA ILE A 104 -1.00 -3.45 7.98
C ILE A 104 -1.26 -2.02 7.52
N THR A 105 -0.29 -1.15 7.80
CA THR A 105 -0.23 0.19 7.22
C THR A 105 0.82 0.18 6.13
N ALA A 106 0.50 0.72 4.98
CA ALA A 106 1.44 0.82 3.88
C ALA A 106 1.39 2.21 3.28
N ALA A 107 2.54 2.73 2.85
CA ALA A 107 2.61 4.03 2.19
C ALA A 107 3.58 4.01 1.02
N MET A 108 3.24 4.74 -0.04
CA MET A 108 4.06 4.89 -1.24
C MET A 108 4.11 6.34 -1.67
N GLY A 109 5.28 6.81 -2.06
CA GLY A 109 5.43 8.13 -2.69
C GLY A 109 4.83 8.16 -4.09
N LEU A 110 3.95 9.14 -4.33
CA LEU A 110 3.30 9.34 -5.64
C LEU A 110 3.95 10.48 -6.41
N GLY A 111 5.19 10.25 -6.86
CA GLY A 111 5.93 11.21 -7.69
C GLY A 111 6.16 12.57 -7.03
N GLY A 112 7.16 13.29 -7.56
CA GLY A 112 7.54 14.61 -7.05
C GLY A 112 8.20 14.56 -5.66
N PHE A 113 9.31 15.26 -5.54
CA PHE A 113 10.04 15.36 -4.28
C PHE A 113 9.63 16.65 -3.57
N SER A 114 9.33 16.57 -2.28
CA SER A 114 9.23 17.77 -1.45
C SER A 114 10.62 18.34 -1.14
N ILE A 115 11.67 17.53 -1.24
CA ILE A 115 13.07 17.97 -1.18
C ILE A 115 13.64 18.04 -2.62
N PRO A 116 13.97 19.24 -3.16
CA PRO A 116 14.34 19.44 -4.57
C PRO A 116 15.49 18.57 -5.09
N PHE A 117 16.42 18.16 -4.22
CA PHE A 117 17.61 17.39 -4.61
C PHE A 117 17.46 15.88 -4.37
N TRP A 118 16.33 15.40 -3.84
CA TRP A 118 16.15 13.98 -3.53
C TRP A 118 16.26 13.09 -4.76
N GLY A 119 15.73 13.54 -5.91
CA GLY A 119 15.86 12.82 -7.19
C GLY A 119 17.29 12.78 -7.75
N LEU A 120 18.22 13.55 -7.19
CA LEU A 120 19.64 13.49 -7.56
C LEU A 120 20.41 12.43 -6.77
N ILE A 121 19.94 12.08 -5.55
CA ILE A 121 20.59 11.08 -4.70
C ILE A 121 20.81 9.77 -5.48
N PRO A 122 19.81 9.22 -6.21
CA PRO A 122 20.04 8.00 -6.95
C PRO A 122 21.06 8.12 -8.08
N LYS A 123 21.21 9.33 -8.64
CA LYS A 123 22.19 9.60 -9.70
C LYS A 123 23.63 9.62 -9.18
N PHE A 124 23.85 10.13 -7.96
CA PHE A 124 25.18 10.18 -7.35
C PHE A 124 25.73 8.82 -6.96
N PHE A 125 24.86 7.86 -6.61
CA PHE A 125 25.30 6.52 -6.22
C PHE A 125 25.56 5.57 -7.39
N GLY A 126 25.29 5.97 -8.64
CA GLY A 126 25.62 5.18 -9.85
C GLY A 126 24.93 3.82 -9.98
N VAL A 127 24.09 3.43 -9.02
CA VAL A 127 23.39 2.12 -8.98
C VAL A 127 21.93 2.34 -9.36
N PHE A 128 21.62 2.28 -10.67
CA PHE A 128 20.25 2.36 -11.19
C PHE A 128 19.61 0.97 -11.32
N THR A 129 19.62 0.18 -10.24
CA THR A 129 18.83 -1.05 -10.25
C THR A 129 17.37 -0.70 -9.99
N SER A 130 16.45 -1.45 -10.62
CA SER A 130 14.99 -1.30 -10.41
C SER A 130 14.64 -1.32 -8.91
N ARG A 131 15.34 -2.15 -8.14
CA ARG A 131 15.25 -2.20 -6.68
C ARG A 131 15.60 -0.88 -5.99
N PHE A 132 16.79 -0.33 -6.28
CA PHE A 132 17.23 0.90 -5.62
C PHE A 132 16.33 2.09 -6.00
N GLN A 133 15.82 2.09 -7.24
CA GLN A 133 14.82 3.04 -7.68
C GLN A 133 13.52 2.89 -6.88
N LYS A 134 12.94 1.68 -6.75
CA LYS A 134 11.74 1.47 -5.90
C LYS A 134 11.95 1.98 -4.48
N LEU A 135 13.08 1.63 -3.86
CA LEU A 135 13.40 2.08 -2.51
C LEU A 135 13.41 3.61 -2.40
N MET A 136 14.13 4.29 -3.30
CA MET A 136 14.37 5.74 -3.20
C MET A 136 13.22 6.60 -3.72
N TYR A 137 12.47 6.13 -4.72
CA TYR A 137 11.39 6.85 -5.41
C TYR A 137 9.99 6.48 -4.91
N LEU A 138 9.81 5.32 -4.25
CA LEU A 138 8.51 4.88 -3.75
C LEU A 138 8.49 4.69 -2.22
N LYS A 139 9.47 3.97 -1.64
CA LYS A 139 9.43 3.57 -0.21
C LYS A 139 9.93 4.65 0.77
N LEU A 140 11.06 5.30 0.45
CA LEU A 140 11.73 6.28 1.33
C LEU A 140 11.52 7.74 0.91
N THR A 141 10.73 7.98 -0.13
CA THR A 141 10.62 9.31 -0.72
C THR A 141 9.91 10.29 0.21
N PRO A 142 10.51 11.48 0.46
CA PRO A 142 9.77 12.63 0.93
C PRO A 142 8.97 13.15 -0.25
N SER A 143 7.83 12.53 -0.54
CA SER A 143 6.98 12.89 -1.66
C SER A 143 5.97 13.96 -1.25
N LYS A 144 5.57 14.80 -2.21
CA LYS A 144 4.50 15.79 -2.01
C LYS A 144 3.11 15.14 -1.91
N ARG A 145 2.95 13.96 -2.51
CA ARG A 145 1.75 13.13 -2.47
C ARG A 145 2.12 11.73 -2.01
N ARG A 146 1.29 11.11 -1.19
CA ARG A 146 1.50 9.74 -0.71
C ARG A 146 0.23 8.93 -0.86
N LEU A 147 0.36 7.74 -1.41
CA LEU A 147 -0.68 6.73 -1.38
C LEU A 147 -0.58 5.98 -0.07
N HIS A 148 -1.60 6.09 0.77
CA HIS A 148 -1.69 5.45 2.06
C HIS A 148 -2.72 4.33 2.02
N LEU A 149 -2.35 3.18 2.56
CA LEU A 149 -3.21 2.02 2.68
C LEU A 149 -3.36 1.60 4.14
N ARG A 150 -4.56 1.17 4.49
CA ARG A 150 -4.81 0.31 5.65
C ARG A 150 -5.40 -1.00 5.18
N ILE A 151 -4.80 -2.09 5.62
CA ILE A 151 -5.08 -3.42 5.13
C ILE A 151 -5.45 -4.30 6.34
N PHE A 152 -6.63 -4.89 6.27
CA PHE A 152 -7.26 -5.61 7.37
C PHE A 152 -7.48 -7.07 7.00
N GLU A 153 -7.05 -7.98 7.86
CA GLU A 153 -7.34 -9.41 7.72
C GLU A 153 -8.81 -9.72 8.09
N MET A 154 -9.46 -10.53 7.27
CA MET A 154 -10.83 -11.01 7.49
C MET A 154 -10.85 -12.43 8.05
N HIS A 155 -11.92 -12.78 8.75
CA HIS A 155 -12.10 -14.12 9.32
C HIS A 155 -12.17 -15.24 8.26
N ASP A 156 -12.58 -14.93 7.03
CA ASP A 156 -12.60 -15.87 5.90
C ASP A 156 -11.24 -16.00 5.19
N GLY A 157 -10.20 -15.32 5.68
CA GLY A 157 -8.86 -15.29 5.11
C GLY A 157 -8.70 -14.39 3.89
N SER A 158 -9.72 -13.58 3.56
CA SER A 158 -9.57 -12.45 2.65
C SER A 158 -8.94 -11.24 3.36
N TRP A 159 -8.53 -10.26 2.57
CA TRP A 159 -7.91 -9.03 3.05
C TRP A 159 -8.64 -7.84 2.45
N VAL A 160 -8.99 -6.87 3.29
CA VAL A 160 -9.70 -5.64 2.88
C VAL A 160 -8.73 -4.48 2.92
N ILE A 161 -8.72 -3.69 1.86
CA ILE A 161 -7.81 -2.57 1.70
C ILE A 161 -8.64 -1.30 1.56
N VAL A 162 -8.31 -0.33 2.40
CA VAL A 162 -8.78 1.05 2.30
C VAL A 162 -7.60 1.90 1.87
N ALA A 163 -7.77 2.70 0.81
CA ALA A 163 -6.71 3.49 0.21
C ALA A 163 -7.10 4.96 0.08
N HIS A 164 -6.16 5.87 0.32
CA HIS A 164 -6.33 7.29 0.04
C HIS A 164 -5.01 7.95 -0.36
N ILE A 165 -5.11 9.07 -1.08
CA ILE A 165 -3.97 9.92 -1.40
C ILE A 165 -3.93 11.11 -0.45
N ASP A 166 -2.85 11.22 0.31
CA ASP A 166 -2.55 12.37 1.14
C ASP A 166 -1.64 13.34 0.42
N TYR A 167 -1.95 14.64 0.56
CA TYR A 167 -1.10 15.73 0.09
C TYR A 167 -0.19 16.15 1.23
N ASN A 168 1.02 15.60 1.23
CA ASN A 168 2.04 15.92 2.20
C ASN A 168 2.79 17.17 1.74
N TRP A 169 2.25 18.36 2.03
CA TRP A 169 3.07 19.56 2.02
C TRP A 169 4.05 19.43 3.19
N ILE A 170 5.35 19.30 2.91
CA ILE A 170 6.36 19.60 3.93
C ILE A 170 6.14 21.06 4.35
N ASN A 171 5.40 21.27 5.44
CA ASN A 171 5.27 22.54 6.12
C ASN A 171 6.58 22.76 6.90
N PHE A 172 7.53 23.46 6.28
CA PHE A 172 8.64 24.11 7.00
C PHE A 172 8.16 25.26 7.94
N ASN A 173 6.84 25.42 8.15
CA ASN A 173 6.25 26.38 9.06
C ASN A 173 5.67 25.67 10.30
N ILE A 174 6.54 25.43 11.27
CA ILE A 174 6.24 24.86 12.60
C ILE A 174 5.03 25.54 13.30
N PRO A 175 4.78 26.86 13.19
CA PRO A 175 3.63 27.49 13.85
C PRO A 175 2.27 27.17 13.22
N LYS A 176 2.21 26.91 11.89
CA LYS A 176 0.95 26.55 11.20
C LYS A 176 0.54 25.09 11.45
N VAL A 177 1.48 24.22 11.79
CA VAL A 177 1.21 22.80 12.11
C VAL A 177 0.40 22.70 13.41
N LEU A 178 0.66 23.57 14.38
CA LEU A 178 -0.13 23.65 15.63
C LEU A 178 -1.56 24.16 15.42
N LEU A 179 -1.78 25.08 14.46
CA LEU A 179 -3.12 25.60 14.13
C LEU A 179 -3.89 24.70 13.14
N ASN A 180 -3.20 23.92 12.31
CA ASN A 180 -3.82 23.07 11.29
C ASN A 180 -4.17 21.66 11.77
N HIS A 181 -3.91 21.30 13.03
CA HIS A 181 -4.47 20.09 13.64
C HIS A 181 -6.01 20.14 13.83
N LEU A 182 -6.66 21.25 13.45
CA LEU A 182 -8.11 21.42 13.43
C LEU A 182 -8.75 21.26 12.05
N GLY A 183 -7.95 21.13 10.98
CA GLY A 183 -8.46 20.78 9.66
C GLY A 183 -8.18 19.32 9.38
N SER A 184 -9.20 18.45 9.50
CA SER A 184 -9.14 17.06 9.05
C SER A 184 -8.61 17.02 7.61
N GLY A 185 -7.36 16.57 7.42
CA GLY A 185 -6.78 16.39 6.10
C GLY A 185 -7.60 15.35 5.36
N LYS A 186 -8.45 15.80 4.44
CA LYS A 186 -9.30 14.93 3.61
C LYS A 186 -8.40 14.19 2.62
N GLY A 187 -8.13 12.92 2.88
CA GLY A 187 -7.48 12.06 1.89
C GLY A 187 -8.37 11.89 0.65
N ASP A 188 -7.77 11.80 -0.54
CA ASP A 188 -8.52 11.43 -1.76
C ASP A 188 -8.66 9.90 -1.82
N TYR A 189 -9.76 9.40 -1.25
CA TYR A 189 -10.09 7.97 -1.21
C TYR A 189 -10.49 7.40 -2.58
N ILE A 190 -11.08 8.21 -3.46
CA ILE A 190 -11.51 7.74 -4.79
C ILE A 190 -10.27 7.53 -5.67
N GLY A 191 -9.39 8.53 -5.74
CA GLY A 191 -8.12 8.43 -6.46
C GLY A 191 -7.21 7.36 -5.87
N GLY A 192 -7.14 7.28 -4.53
CA GLY A 192 -6.37 6.26 -3.82
C GLY A 192 -6.83 4.83 -4.13
N THR A 193 -8.14 4.56 -4.08
CA THR A 193 -8.69 3.24 -4.40
C THR A 193 -8.47 2.87 -5.87
N LYS A 194 -8.70 3.79 -6.82
CA LYS A 194 -8.46 3.54 -8.25
C LYS A 194 -7.00 3.18 -8.53
N LEU A 195 -6.07 4.00 -8.04
CA LEU A 195 -4.64 3.78 -8.23
C LEU A 195 -4.17 2.46 -7.59
N THR A 196 -4.65 2.16 -6.38
CA THR A 196 -4.32 0.90 -5.69
C THR A 196 -4.83 -0.32 -6.45
N LEU A 197 -6.05 -0.24 -7.00
CA LEU A 197 -6.62 -1.32 -7.80
C LEU A 197 -5.79 -1.56 -9.07
N GLU A 198 -5.37 -0.51 -9.77
CA GLU A 198 -4.54 -0.65 -10.98
C GLU A 198 -3.17 -1.26 -10.66
N LEU A 199 -2.53 -0.85 -9.56
CA LEU A 199 -1.30 -1.46 -9.08
C LEU A 199 -1.48 -2.96 -8.79
N LEU A 200 -2.57 -3.34 -8.12
CA LEU A 200 -2.87 -4.75 -7.82
C LEU A 200 -3.21 -5.57 -9.07
N LEU A 201 -3.91 -4.99 -10.04
CA LEU A 201 -4.16 -5.63 -11.34
C LEU A 201 -2.85 -5.88 -12.07
N LYS A 202 -1.97 -4.88 -12.13
CA LYS A 202 -0.64 -5.04 -12.71
C LYS A 202 0.20 -6.11 -12.00
N PHE A 203 0.13 -6.16 -10.67
CA PHE A 203 0.79 -7.21 -9.88
C PHE A 203 0.23 -8.59 -10.22
N LYS A 204 -1.10 -8.72 -10.30
CA LYS A 204 -1.77 -9.97 -10.67
C LYS A 204 -1.32 -10.45 -12.04
N ASP A 205 -1.25 -9.58 -13.05
CA ASP A 205 -0.76 -9.95 -14.39
C ASP A 205 0.69 -10.46 -14.35
N LYS A 206 1.55 -9.80 -13.58
CA LYS A 206 2.95 -10.20 -13.42
C LYS A 206 3.06 -11.52 -12.69
N LEU A 207 2.27 -11.75 -11.65
CA LEU A 207 2.16 -12.99 -10.90
C LEU A 207 1.77 -14.16 -11.82
N GLU A 208 0.75 -14.00 -12.67
CA GLU A 208 0.31 -15.02 -13.64
C GLU A 208 1.39 -15.32 -14.68
N SER A 209 2.15 -14.30 -15.08
CA SER A 209 3.29 -14.45 -15.99
C SER A 209 4.60 -14.92 -15.33
N HIS A 210 4.59 -15.22 -14.02
CA HIS A 210 5.76 -15.62 -13.23
C HIS A 210 6.91 -14.59 -13.27
N ARG A 211 6.57 -13.30 -13.22
CA ARG A 211 7.50 -12.17 -13.29
C ARG A 211 7.40 -11.30 -12.04
N VAL A 212 8.50 -10.64 -11.71
CA VAL A 212 8.54 -9.60 -10.68
C VAL A 212 8.05 -8.26 -11.29
N VAL A 213 7.31 -7.48 -10.51
CA VAL A 213 6.91 -6.12 -10.91
C VAL A 213 8.15 -5.22 -10.91
N GLN A 214 8.39 -4.46 -11.97
CA GLN A 214 9.54 -3.54 -12.03
C GLN A 214 9.13 -2.12 -11.61
N PHE A 215 10.11 -1.30 -11.21
CA PHE A 215 9.88 0.12 -10.90
C PHE A 215 9.15 0.84 -12.03
N GLU A 216 9.56 0.60 -13.28
CA GLU A 216 9.03 1.22 -14.48
C GLU A 216 7.56 0.88 -14.72
N ASP A 217 7.15 -0.35 -14.35
CA ASP A 217 5.75 -0.77 -14.39
C ASP A 217 4.90 0.10 -13.43
N ILE A 218 5.41 0.33 -12.22
CA ILE A 218 4.74 1.12 -11.17
C ILE A 218 4.73 2.60 -11.52
N GLU A 219 5.87 3.13 -11.98
CA GLU A 219 6.04 4.54 -12.32
C GLU A 219 5.10 4.96 -13.46
N LYS A 220 4.91 4.10 -14.46
CA LYS A 220 3.98 4.35 -15.57
C LYS A 220 2.53 4.49 -15.08
N ILE A 221 2.12 3.64 -14.15
CA ILE A 221 0.78 3.67 -13.55
C ILE A 221 0.61 4.97 -12.75
N ILE A 222 1.57 5.28 -11.86
CA ILE A 222 1.52 6.50 -11.04
C ILE A 222 1.43 7.77 -11.91
N LYS A 223 2.19 7.84 -13.02
CA LYS A 223 2.18 9.01 -13.92
C LYS A 223 0.88 9.21 -14.71
N SER A 224 0.02 8.19 -14.77
CA SER A 224 -1.29 8.27 -15.45
C SER A 224 -2.41 8.82 -14.56
N HIS A 225 -2.12 9.09 -13.28
CA HIS A 225 -3.05 9.51 -12.22
C HIS A 225 -2.57 10.79 -11.50
#